data_AF-A0A7C1V236-F1
#
_entry.id   AF-A0A7C1V236-F1
#
_cell.length_a   1.000
_cell.length_b   1.000
_cell.length_c   1.000
_cell.angle_alpha   90.00
_cell.angle_beta   90.00
_cell.angle_gamma   90.00
#
_symmetry.space_group_name_H-M   'P 1'
#
loop_
_entity.id
_entity.type
_entity.pdbx_description
1 polymer ?
#
loop_
_entity_poly.entity_id
_entity_poly.type
_entity_poly.pdbx_seq_one_letter_code
_entity_poly.pdbx_strand_id
1 'polypeptide(L)'
;MTIFTLKQQKANEIFEINDNGILVKTEKGTELVKIQWIKQAWENLVNDGVLYRDEHEKSTYRSSFILSLLSQFDFIEVIRKGRLRIKLKKR
;
A
#
# COMPACT_ATOMS: atom_id res chain seq x y z
N MET A 1 -10.54 -3.80 -10.46
CA MET A 1 -9.16 -3.33 -10.78
C MET A 1 -8.17 -4.20 -10.04
N THR A 2 -7.05 -4.62 -10.65
CA THR A 2 -6.08 -5.51 -10.00
C THR A 2 -4.77 -4.79 -9.70
N ILE A 3 -4.29 -4.91 -8.45
CA ILE A 3 -3.03 -4.35 -7.97
C ILE A 3 -2.12 -5.50 -7.53
N PHE A 4 -0.90 -5.52 -8.08
CA PHE A 4 0.08 -6.56 -7.75
C PHE A 4 0.98 -6.13 -6.60
N THR A 5 1.18 -7.01 -5.62
CA THR A 5 2.09 -6.70 -4.50
C THR A 5 3.50 -6.43 -5.01
N LEU A 6 4.13 -5.37 -4.52
CA LEU A 6 5.47 -4.99 -4.98
C LEU A 6 6.50 -6.12 -4.83
N LYS A 7 6.52 -6.85 -3.71
CA LYS A 7 7.52 -7.91 -3.46
C LYS A 7 7.24 -9.22 -4.20
N GLN A 8 6.03 -9.76 -4.05
CA GLN A 8 5.71 -11.12 -4.50
C GLN A 8 4.94 -11.16 -5.81
N GLN A 9 4.57 -10.00 -6.38
CA GLN A 9 3.71 -9.91 -7.56
C GLN A 9 2.39 -10.68 -7.41
N LYS A 10 1.92 -10.83 -6.18
CA LYS A 10 0.60 -11.41 -5.89
C LYS A 10 -0.51 -10.44 -6.28
N ALA A 11 -1.48 -10.92 -7.05
CA ALA A 11 -2.65 -10.16 -7.43
C ALA A 11 -3.55 -9.87 -6.22
N ASN A 12 -3.99 -8.62 -6.10
CA ASN A 12 -5.03 -8.18 -5.19
C ASN A 12 -6.09 -7.45 -6.02
N GLU A 13 -7.29 -8.02 -6.10
CA GLU A 13 -8.37 -7.44 -6.88
C GLU A 13 -9.21 -6.53 -5.98
N ILE A 14 -9.36 -5.28 -6.37
CA ILE A 14 -10.29 -4.35 -5.71
C ILE A 14 -11.68 -4.66 -6.23
N PHE A 15 -12.53 -5.17 -5.33
CA PHE A 15 -13.94 -5.45 -5.56
C PHE A 15 -14.80 -4.21 -5.37
N GLU A 16 -14.60 -3.52 -4.25
CA GLU A 16 -15.45 -2.42 -3.82
C GLU A 16 -14.59 -1.37 -3.11
N ILE A 17 -14.95 -0.09 -3.28
CA ILE A 17 -14.43 1.03 -2.51
C ILE A 17 -15.65 1.72 -1.90
N ASN A 18 -15.66 1.85 -0.57
CA ASN A 18 -16.72 2.54 0.17
C ASN A 18 -16.13 3.33 1.34
N ASP A 19 -16.99 3.97 2.13
CA ASP A 19 -16.56 4.83 3.24
C ASP A 19 -15.77 4.10 4.33
N ASN A 20 -15.92 2.78 4.45
CA ASN A 20 -15.17 1.97 5.40
C ASN A 20 -13.77 1.61 4.90
N GLY A 21 -13.54 1.65 3.58
CA GLY A 21 -12.26 1.33 2.97
C GLY A 21 -12.38 0.61 1.62
N ILE A 22 -11.43 -0.28 1.35
CA ILE A 22 -11.32 -1.00 0.09
C ILE A 22 -11.49 -2.50 0.35
N LEU A 23 -12.50 -3.11 -0.24
CA LEU A 23 -12.71 -4.55 -0.21
C LEU A 23 -11.82 -5.21 -1.28
N VAL A 24 -10.92 -6.09 -0.83
CA VAL A 24 -9.86 -6.66 -1.67
C VAL A 24 -9.98 -8.19 -1.69
N LYS A 25 -10.10 -8.77 -2.90
CA LYS A 25 -9.92 -10.21 -3.12
C LYS A 25 -8.44 -10.55 -3.15
N THR A 26 -8.10 -11.59 -2.43
CA THR A 26 -6.77 -12.22 -2.46
C THR A 26 -6.93 -13.72 -2.71
N GLU A 27 -5.81 -14.41 -2.90
CA GLU A 27 -5.77 -15.88 -2.94
C GLU A 27 -6.41 -16.54 -1.71
N LYS A 28 -6.41 -15.85 -0.56
CA LYS A 28 -6.93 -16.35 0.72
C LYS A 28 -8.39 -15.99 0.97
N GLY A 29 -9.03 -15.29 0.04
CA GLY A 29 -10.39 -14.76 0.18
C GLY A 29 -10.43 -13.24 0.18
N THR A 30 -11.59 -12.72 0.56
CA THR A 30 -11.89 -11.28 0.52
C THR A 30 -11.68 -10.65 1.89
N GLU A 31 -10.98 -9.53 1.94
CA GLU A 31 -10.75 -8.79 3.19
C GLU A 31 -10.90 -7.28 2.98
N LEU A 32 -11.33 -6.58 4.03
CA LEU A 32 -11.47 -5.13 4.04
C LEU A 32 -10.16 -4.46 4.48
N VAL A 33 -9.58 -3.64 3.60
CA VAL A 33 -8.50 -2.70 3.93
C VAL A 33 -9.14 -1.40 4.41
N LYS A 34 -9.15 -1.19 5.73
CA LYS A 34 -9.83 -0.05 6.36
C LYS A 34 -9.28 1.28 5.88
N ILE A 35 -10.15 2.26 5.68
CA ILE A 35 -9.78 3.62 5.25
C ILE A 35 -8.78 4.28 6.22
N GLN A 36 -8.91 4.02 7.52
CA GLN A 36 -8.00 4.54 8.54
C GLN A 36 -6.54 4.10 8.30
N TRP A 37 -6.33 2.87 7.85
CA TRP A 37 -4.98 2.36 7.55
C TRP A 37 -4.39 3.03 6.32
N ILE A 38 -5.21 3.32 5.32
CA ILE A 38 -4.79 4.02 4.10
C ILE A 38 -4.42 5.47 4.45
N LYS A 39 -5.27 6.16 5.23
CA LYS A 39 -5.01 7.52 5.70
C LYS A 39 -3.73 7.62 6.51
N GLN A 40 -3.56 6.74 7.51
CA GLN A 40 -2.37 6.71 8.35
C GLN A 40 -1.09 6.45 7.53
N ALA A 41 -1.13 5.49 6.60
CA ALA A 41 0.02 5.20 5.74
C ALA A 41 0.36 6.38 4.80
N TRP A 42 -0.65 7.10 4.31
CA TRP A 42 -0.46 8.30 3.52
C TRP A 42 0.15 9.44 4.35
N GLU A 43 -0.37 9.71 5.55
CA GLU A 43 0.16 10.71 6.47
C GLU A 43 1.63 10.42 6.83
N ASN A 44 1.95 9.16 7.14
CA ASN A 44 3.33 8.72 7.38
C ASN A 44 4.23 8.96 6.16
N LEU A 45 3.77 8.61 4.94
CA LEU A 45 4.53 8.84 3.72
C LEU A 45 4.78 10.34 3.46
N VAL A 46 3.79 11.20 3.72
CA VAL A 46 3.92 12.65 3.53
C VAL A 46 4.86 13.25 4.56
N ASN A 47 4.76 12.84 5.84
CA ASN A 47 5.56 13.40 6.92
C ASN A 47 7.02 12.91 6.88
N ASP A 48 7.23 11.62 6.68
CA ASP A 48 8.56 11.00 6.73
C ASP A 48 9.25 11.00 5.35
N GLY A 49 8.49 11.25 4.27
CA GLY A 49 8.94 11.16 2.88
C GLY A 49 9.15 9.73 2.38
N VAL A 50 9.02 8.72 3.24
CA VAL A 50 9.28 7.31 2.94
C VAL A 50 8.37 6.39 3.76
N LEU A 51 7.96 5.27 3.17
CA LEU A 51 7.20 4.22 3.86
C LEU A 51 7.80 2.85 3.55
N TYR A 52 8.20 2.12 4.59
CA TYR A 52 8.80 0.79 4.49
C TYR A 52 7.75 -0.32 4.63
N ARG A 53 7.95 -1.46 3.95
CA ARG A 53 6.99 -2.58 3.98
C ARG A 53 6.84 -3.24 5.36
N ASP A 54 7.91 -3.29 6.12
CA ASP A 54 8.05 -4.09 7.34
C ASP A 54 8.01 -3.24 8.62
N GLU A 55 7.63 -1.97 8.50
CA GLU A 55 7.32 -1.13 9.66
C GLU A 55 5.86 -1.32 10.02
N HIS A 56 5.55 -2.36 10.80
CA HIS A 56 4.17 -2.75 11.09
C HIS A 56 3.34 -1.67 11.80
N GLU A 57 4.00 -0.79 12.56
CA GLU A 57 3.38 0.36 13.24
C GLU A 57 2.96 1.46 12.26
N LYS A 58 3.70 1.63 11.16
CA LYS A 58 3.46 2.66 10.12
C LYS A 58 2.75 2.10 8.88
N SER A 59 2.86 0.80 8.68
CA SER A 59 2.41 0.02 7.54
C SER A 59 1.83 -1.28 8.08
N THR A 60 0.51 -1.33 8.27
CA THR A 60 -0.22 -2.39 8.98
C THR A 60 0.01 -3.81 8.44
N TYR A 61 -0.71 -4.83 8.94
CA TYR A 61 -0.72 -6.20 8.37
C TYR A 61 -0.94 -6.24 6.84
N ARG A 62 -1.56 -5.18 6.27
CA ARG A 62 -1.77 -5.00 4.82
C ARG A 62 -0.79 -4.03 4.16
N SER A 63 0.39 -3.82 4.76
CA SER A 63 1.45 -2.97 4.21
C SER A 63 1.79 -3.32 2.77
N SER A 64 1.81 -4.61 2.42
CA SER A 64 2.05 -5.08 1.05
C SER A 64 1.05 -4.53 0.05
N PHE A 65 -0.24 -4.53 0.37
CA PHE A 65 -1.28 -3.97 -0.49
C PHE A 65 -1.20 -2.44 -0.50
N ILE A 66 -1.11 -1.80 0.67
CA ILE A 66 -1.08 -0.33 0.79
C ILE A 66 0.10 0.27 0.01
N LEU A 67 1.31 -0.31 0.13
CA LEU A 67 2.46 0.15 -0.65
C LEU A 67 2.22 0.01 -2.16
N SER A 68 1.55 -1.05 -2.57
CA SER A 68 1.26 -1.32 -3.99
C SER A 68 0.13 -0.44 -4.53
N LEU A 69 -0.83 -0.07 -3.66
CA LEU A 69 -1.87 0.90 -3.94
C LEU A 69 -1.26 2.29 -4.13
N LEU A 70 -0.44 2.74 -3.18
CA LEU A 70 0.21 4.05 -3.24
C LEU A 70 1.23 4.13 -4.40
N SER A 71 1.89 3.03 -4.77
CA SER A 71 2.80 3.04 -5.92
C SER A 71 2.12 3.26 -7.28
N GLN A 72 0.78 3.25 -7.35
CA GLN A 72 0.06 3.57 -8.58
C GLN A 72 0.10 5.07 -8.91
N PHE A 73 0.42 5.93 -7.93
CA PHE A 73 0.56 7.37 -8.17
C PHE A 73 1.91 7.67 -8.83
N ASP A 74 1.89 8.51 -9.86
CA ASP A 74 3.05 8.88 -10.67
C ASP A 74 4.13 9.65 -9.90
N PHE A 75 3.76 10.35 -8.82
CA PHE A 75 4.68 11.05 -7.93
C PHE A 75 5.31 10.16 -6.84
N ILE A 76 5.04 8.84 -6.85
CA ILE A 76 5.62 7.88 -5.92
C ILE A 76 6.68 7.03 -6.63
N GLU A 77 7.84 6.86 -5.98
CA GLU A 77 8.93 6.01 -6.45
C GLU A 77 9.02 4.73 -5.60
N VAL A 78 9.12 3.58 -6.25
CA VAL A 78 9.31 2.27 -5.60
C VAL A 78 10.81 1.95 -5.54
N ILE A 79 11.36 1.83 -4.34
CA ILE A 79 12.75 1.41 -4.12
C ILE A 79 12.80 -0.06 -3.76
N ARG A 80 13.38 -0.87 -4.66
CA ARG A 80 13.58 -2.32 -4.48
C ARG A 80 14.96 -2.69 -3.94
N LYS A 81 15.95 -1.79 -4.04
CA LYS A 81 17.31 -2.02 -3.55
C LYS A 81 17.33 -1.96 -2.02
N GLY A 82 17.64 -3.09 -1.37
CA GLY A 82 17.62 -3.23 0.08
C GLY A 82 16.20 -3.41 0.62
N ARG A 83 15.88 -2.71 1.71
CA ARG A 83 14.54 -2.74 2.34
C ARG A 83 13.50 -2.12 1.40
N LEU A 84 12.51 -2.92 0.99
CA LEU A 84 11.44 -2.51 0.08
C LEU A 84 10.64 -1.37 0.71
N ARG A 85 10.56 -0.26 -0.04
CA ARG A 85 9.89 0.97 0.40
C ARG A 85 9.37 1.77 -0.79
N ILE A 86 8.45 2.67 -0.50
CA ILE A 86 8.03 3.73 -1.41
C ILE A 86 8.48 5.09 -0.84
N LYS A 87 8.74 6.07 -1.70
CA LYS A 87 9.04 7.44 -1.31
C LYS A 87 8.36 8.44 -2.26
N LEU A 88 8.19 9.67 -1.82
CA LEU A 88 7.79 10.76 -2.71
C LEU A 88 8.95 11.11 -3.67
N LYS A 89 8.65 11.34 -4.95
CA LYS A 89 9.63 11.89 -5.90
C LYS A 89 9.98 13.31 -5.45
N LYS A 90 11.28 13.61 -5.33
CA LYS A 90 11.73 14.99 -5.17
C LYS A 90 11.42 15.73 -6.48
N ARG A 91 10.74 16.86 -6.37
CA ARG A 91 10.55 17.81 -7.48
C ARG A 91 11.89 18.41 -7.89
#